data_AF-A0A6M3LRY3-F1
#
_entry.id   AF-A0A6M3LRY3-F1
#
_cell.length_a   1.000
_cell.length_b   1.000
_cell.length_c   1.000
_cell.angle_alpha   90.00
_cell.angle_beta   90.00
_cell.angle_gamma   90.00
#
_symmetry.space_group_name_H-M   'P 1'
#
loop_
_entity.id
_entity.type
_entity.pdbx_description
1 polymer ?
#
loop_
_entity_poly.entity_id
_entity_poly.type
_entity_poly.pdbx_seq_one_letter_code
_entity_poly.pdbx_strand_id
1 'polypeptide(L)' 'MTTEPKKIGRPKIIIDYEEVARLAHIHCTQEEIAAHFDCDVRTLQRDDTFCLVYKNGLEGGKKSLRRLQWA' A
#
# COMPACT_ATOMS: atom_id res chain seq x y z
N MET A 1 -8.41 2.22 42.40
CA MET A 1 -8.08 3.09 41.24
C MET A 1 -7.44 2.20 40.19
N THR A 2 -8.20 1.75 39.20
CA THR A 2 -7.72 0.80 38.18
C THR A 2 -6.89 1.56 37.16
N THR A 3 -5.58 1.34 37.14
CA THR A 3 -4.66 1.98 36.19
C THR A 3 -4.76 1.27 34.84
N GLU A 4 -5.38 1.92 33.86
CA GLU A 4 -5.37 1.43 32.48
C GLU A 4 -3.94 1.50 31.90
N PRO A 5 -3.43 0.43 31.26
CA PRO A 5 -2.09 0.44 30.71
C PRO A 5 -2.03 1.44 29.55
N LYS A 6 -1.13 2.42 29.68
CA LYS A 6 -0.84 3.43 28.66
C LYS A 6 -0.39 2.71 27.38
N LYS A 7 -1.19 2.77 26.31
CA LYS A 7 -0.83 2.24 24.98
C LYS A 7 0.40 3.00 24.47
N ILE A 8 1.58 2.44 24.70
CA ILE A 8 2.86 2.95 24.19
C ILE A 8 3.05 2.33 22.79
N GLY A 9 2.88 3.15 21.76
CA GLY A 9 3.11 2.80 20.36
C GLY A 9 2.13 3.46 19.39
N ARG A 10 2.59 3.81 18.18
CA ARG A 10 1.69 4.18 17.06
C ARG A 10 0.74 3.00 16.84
N PRO A 11 -0.59 3.20 16.73
CA PRO A 11 -1.52 2.13 16.45
C PRO A 11 -1.06 1.33 15.23
N LYS A 12 -1.19 0.00 15.28
CA LYS A 12 -0.87 -0.87 14.15
C LYS A 12 -1.73 -0.44 12.96
N ILE A 13 -1.09 0.02 11.90
CA ILE A 13 -1.77 0.39 10.66
C ILE A 13 -2.25 -0.92 10.03
N ILE A 14 -3.56 -1.01 9.81
CA ILE A 14 -4.16 -2.10 9.04
C ILE A 14 -4.08 -1.67 7.59
N ILE A 15 -3.18 -2.27 6.83
CA ILE A 15 -3.02 -1.98 5.41
C ILE A 15 -4.06 -2.82 4.66
N ASP A 16 -4.95 -2.15 3.91
CA ASP A 16 -5.85 -2.83 2.99
C ASP A 16 -5.10 -3.14 1.68
N TYR A 17 -4.75 -4.41 1.48
CA TYR A 17 -4.02 -4.85 0.30
C TYR A 17 -4.84 -4.73 -1.00
N GLU A 18 -6.17 -4.80 -0.94
CA GLU A 18 -7.00 -4.62 -2.12
C GLU A 18 -6.93 -3.17 -2.59
N GLU A 19 -6.95 -2.23 -1.64
CA GLU A 19 -6.80 -0.80 -1.93
C GLU A 19 -5.39 -0.49 -2.45
N VAL A 20 -4.34 -1.10 -1.88
CA VAL A 20 -2.97 -1.01 -2.42
C VAL A 20 -2.91 -1.51 -3.86
N ALA A 21 -3.55 -2.64 -4.18
CA ALA A 21 -3.57 -3.18 -5.54
C ALA A 21 -4.25 -2.22 -6.52
N ARG A 22 -5.37 -1.61 -6.12
CA ARG A 22 -6.11 -0.62 -6.92
C ARG A 22 -5.26 0.62 -7.17
N LEU A 23 -4.62 1.17 -6.13
CA LEU A 23 -3.73 2.33 -6.25
C LEU A 23 -2.50 2.03 -7.13
N ALA A 24 -1.87 0.87 -6.92
CA ALA A 24 -0.73 0.43 -7.72
C ALA A 24 -1.07 0.21 -9.20
N HIS A 25 -2.29 -0.27 -9.50
CA HIS A 25 -2.75 -0.45 -10.88
C HIS A 25 -2.89 0.87 -11.65
N ILE A 26 -3.13 1.98 -10.95
CA ILE A 26 -3.17 3.33 -11.52
C ILE A 26 -1.75 3.95 -11.57
N HIS A 27 -0.71 3.17 -11.23
CA HIS A 27 0.69 3.63 -11.16
C HIS A 27 0.97 4.67 -10.06
N CYS A 28 0.21 4.63 -8.97
CA CYS A 28 0.52 5.45 -7.79
C CYS A 28 1.87 5.02 -7.16
N THR A 29 2.63 5.98 -6.66
CA THR A 29 3.93 5.74 -6.03
C THR A 29 3.79 5.19 -4.61
N GLN A 30 4.83 4.53 -4.11
CA GLN A 30 4.83 4.07 -2.71
C GLN A 30 4.75 5.24 -1.71
N GLU A 31 5.22 6.43 -2.09
CA GLU A 31 5.15 7.66 -1.27
C GLU A 31 3.71 8.16 -1.14
N GLU A 32 2.98 8.20 -2.25
CA GLU A 32 1.56 8.58 -2.25
C GLU A 32 0.71 7.56 -1.49
N ILE A 33 0.99 6.27 -1.67
CA ILE A 33 0.31 5.20 -0.92
C ILE A 33 0.63 5.32 0.58
N ALA A 34 1.87 5.64 0.93
CA ALA A 34 2.26 5.87 2.32
C ALA A 34 1.51 7.06 2.93
N ALA A 35 1.38 8.17 2.19
CA ALA A 35 0.59 9.32 2.59
C ALA A 35 -0.90 8.98 2.75
N HIS A 36 -1.46 8.15 1.85
CA HIS A 36 -2.85 7.70 1.91
C HIS A 36 -3.15 6.88 3.17
N PHE A 37 -2.22 6.01 3.58
CA PHE A 37 -2.36 5.19 4.79
C PHE A 37 -1.81 5.87 6.07
N ASP A 38 -1.46 7.16 6.00
CA ASP A 38 -0.79 7.91 7.07
C ASP A 38 0.37 7.11 7.68
N CYS A 39 1.27 6.61 6.84
CA CYS A 39 2.39 5.79 7.29
C CYS A 39 3.69 6.20 6.60
N ASP A 40 4.81 5.69 7.13
CA ASP A 40 6.11 5.92 6.50
C ASP A 40 6.33 4.86 5.41
N VAL A 41 6.93 5.27 4.29
CA VAL A 41 7.23 4.39 3.15
C VAL A 41 8.04 3.16 3.58
N ARG A 42 8.98 3.31 4.52
CA ARG A 42 9.78 2.18 5.02
C ARG A 42 8.94 1.18 5.79
N THR A 43 7.82 1.60 6.37
CA THR A 43 6.87 0.70 7.03
C THR A 43 6.19 -0.20 6.00
N LEU A 44 5.79 0.37 4.85
CA LEU A 44 5.22 -0.39 3.73
C LEU A 44 6.25 -1.31 3.08
N GLN A 45 7.48 -0.83 2.85
CA GLN A 45 8.55 -1.62 2.23
C GLN A 45 9.04 -2.80 3.07
N ARG A 46 8.84 -2.75 4.39
CA ARG A 46 9.14 -3.87 5.29
C ARG A 46 8.10 -4.99 5.21
N ASP A 47 6.94 -4.71 4.64
CA ASP A 47 5.88 -5.71 4.47
C ASP A 47 6.03 -6.38 3.09
N ASP A 48 6.40 -7.66 3.10
CA ASP A 48 6.59 -8.45 1.87
C ASP A 48 5.29 -8.59 1.08
N THR A 49 4.14 -8.66 1.77
CA THR A 49 2.82 -8.78 1.14
C THR A 49 2.50 -7.52 0.36
N PHE A 50 2.72 -6.34 0.96
CA PHE A 50 2.60 -5.05 0.30
C PHE A 50 3.49 -4.99 -0.94
N CYS A 51 4.77 -5.35 -0.82
CA CYS A 51 5.70 -5.29 -1.95
C CYS A 51 5.26 -6.19 -3.11
N LEU A 52 4.76 -7.40 -2.80
CA LEU A 52 4.24 -8.34 -3.79
C LEU A 52 2.99 -7.79 -4.48
N VAL A 53 2.02 -7.31 -3.69
CA VAL A 53 0.75 -6.76 -4.19
C VAL A 53 1.00 -5.52 -5.05
N TYR A 54 1.86 -4.61 -4.59
CA TYR A 54 2.26 -3.41 -5.31
C TYR A 54 2.88 -3.75 -6.68
N LYS A 55 3.83 -4.70 -6.71
CA LYS A 55 4.46 -5.15 -7.94
C LYS A 55 3.45 -5.76 -8.91
N ASN A 56 2.55 -6.62 -8.42
CA ASN A 56 1.51 -7.24 -9.24
C ASN A 56 0.52 -6.19 -9.79
N GLY A 57 0.15 -5.19 -8.98
CA GLY A 57 -0.69 -4.07 -9.41
C GLY A 57 -0.04 -3.28 -10.55
N LEU A 58 1.25 -2.93 -10.43
CA LEU A 58 1.99 -2.24 -11.48
C LEU A 58 2.04 -3.03 -12.79
N GLU A 59 2.29 -4.34 -12.73
CA GLU A 59 2.30 -5.18 -13.93
C GLU A 59 0.90 -5.29 -14.57
N GLY A 60 -0.16 -5.36 -13.75
CA GLY A 60 -1.55 -5.27 -14.20
C GLY A 60 -1.86 -3.96 -14.94
N GLY A 61 -1.44 -2.83 -14.35
CA GLY A 61 -1.57 -1.50 -14.95
C GLY A 61 -0.86 -1.40 -16.30
N LYS A 62 0.41 -1.83 -16.36
CA LYS A 62 1.18 -1.90 -17.62
C LYS A 62 0.50 -2.75 -18.66
N LYS A 63 -0.02 -3.92 -18.28
CA LYS A 63 -0.76 -4.80 -19.20
C LYS A 63 -2.02 -4.12 -19.72
N SER A 64 -2.70 -3.33 -18.90
CA SER A 64 -3.89 -2.56 -19.32
C SER A 64 -3.52 -1.46 -20.32
N LEU A 65 -2.52 -0.65 -20.00
CA LEU A 65 -1.99 0.39 -20.89
C LEU A 65 -1.50 -0.21 -22.21
N ARG A 66 -0.81 -1.35 -22.15
CA ARG A 66 -0.40 -2.13 -23.31
C ARG A 66 -1.62 -2.42 -24.18
N ARG A 67 -2.66 -3.07 -23.66
CA ARG A 67 -3.88 -3.36 -24.45
C ARG A 67 -4.46 -2.11 -25.12
N LEU A 68 -4.52 -0.98 -24.41
CA LEU A 68 -5.06 0.28 -24.95
C LEU A 68 -4.21 0.89 -26.07
N GLN A 69 -2.89 0.68 -26.07
CA GLN A 69 -2.00 1.19 -27.12
C GLN A 69 -2.18 0.47 -28.47
N TRP A 70 -2.66 -0.77 -28.46
CA TRP A 70 -2.94 -1.57 -29.67
C TRP A 70 -4.44 -1.79 -29.92
N ALA A 71 -5.31 -1.04 -29.23
CA ALA A 71 -6.76 -1.10 -29.38
C ALA A 71 -7.26 -0.15 -30.49
#